data_AF-A0A3M4QAV3-F1
#
_entry.id   AF-A0A3M4QAV3-F1
#
_cell.length_a   1.000
_cell.length_b   1.000
_cell.length_c   1.000
_cell.angle_alpha   90.00
_cell.angle_beta   90.00
_cell.angle_gamma   90.00
#
_symmetry.space_group_name_H-M   'P 1'
#
loop_
_entity.id
_entity.type
_entity.pdbx_description
1 polymer ?
#
loop_
_entity_poly.entity_id
_entity_poly.type
_entity_poly.pdbx_seq_one_letter_code
_entity_poly.pdbx_strand_id
1 'polypeptide(L)'
;MFPRGQAPAYFQSSSFGGATSMQAVDFNSDMGEGFGPWTIGDGVDFDLMAYISSANIATGFHAGDPGTMRRTVERAKQLGVGIGAHPGFRDLVGFGRRHINAPAQELVDDILYQLGALREIARAQGLVLQHIKPHGALYMHLAR
;
A
#
# COMPACT_ATOMS: atom_id res chain seq x y z
N MET A 1 27.06 13.49 -14.15
CA MET A 1 26.78 13.31 -15.59
C MET A 1 26.75 11.82 -15.85
N PHE A 2 25.55 11.23 -15.81
CA PHE A 2 25.32 9.80 -16.06
C PHE A 2 24.35 9.69 -17.25
N PRO A 3 24.56 8.76 -18.21
CA PRO A 3 23.74 8.70 -19.41
C PRO A 3 22.36 8.12 -19.10
N ARG A 4 21.32 8.78 -19.64
CA ARG A 4 19.94 8.28 -19.62
C ARG A 4 19.87 6.98 -20.42
N GLY A 5 19.48 5.89 -19.77
CA GLY A 5 19.14 4.63 -20.41
C GLY A 5 18.00 4.82 -21.39
N GLN A 6 18.17 4.30 -22.60
CA GLN A 6 17.17 4.26 -23.65
C GLN A 6 16.06 3.26 -23.26
N ALA A 7 14.81 3.65 -23.45
CA ALA A 7 13.67 2.73 -23.36
C ALA A 7 13.70 1.72 -24.53
N PRO A 8 13.25 0.47 -24.32
CA PRO A 8 13.24 -0.54 -25.38
C PRO A 8 12.24 -0.18 -26.49
N ALA A 9 12.65 -0.44 -27.73
CA ALA A 9 11.88 -0.20 -28.95
C ALA A 9 10.76 -1.24 -29.10
N TYR A 10 9.58 -0.96 -28.55
CA TYR A 10 8.38 -1.73 -28.87
C TYR A 10 7.12 -0.84 -28.98
N PHE A 11 7.24 0.36 -29.54
CA PHE A 11 6.07 1.14 -29.97
C PHE A 11 6.45 2.03 -31.15
N GLN A 12 6.46 1.47 -32.36
CA GLN A 12 6.22 2.25 -33.57
C GLN A 12 4.74 2.12 -33.89
N SER A 13 3.94 3.08 -33.43
CA SER A 13 2.54 3.20 -33.84
C SER A 13 2.47 3.85 -35.22
N SER A 14 2.00 3.08 -36.20
CA SER A 14 1.46 3.62 -37.44
C SER A 14 0.24 4.50 -37.12
N SER A 15 0.23 5.69 -37.68
CA SER A 15 -0.83 6.67 -37.52
C SER A 15 -2.12 6.20 -38.20
N PHE A 16 -3.06 5.69 -37.41
CA PHE A 16 -4.48 5.63 -37.76
C PHE A 16 -5.28 6.50 -36.79
N GLY A 17 -6.10 7.38 -37.35
CA GLY A 17 -6.87 8.39 -36.63
C GLY A 17 -7.92 7.79 -35.69
N GLY A 18 -8.10 8.48 -34.57
CA GLY A 18 -8.99 8.11 -33.46
C GLY A 18 -8.18 7.74 -32.23
N ALA A 19 -7.84 8.72 -31.40
CA ALA A 19 -7.21 8.46 -30.10
C ALA A 19 -8.23 7.75 -29.19
N THR A 20 -8.28 6.42 -29.26
CA THR A 20 -8.89 5.62 -28.21
C THR A 20 -8.01 5.79 -26.98
N SER A 21 -8.50 6.53 -25.97
CA SER A 21 -7.83 6.58 -24.67
C SER A 21 -7.72 5.15 -24.15
N MET A 22 -6.52 4.63 -23.94
CA MET A 22 -6.36 3.37 -23.21
C MET A 22 -7.02 3.53 -21.84
N GLN A 23 -8.06 2.73 -21.58
CA GLN A 23 -8.66 2.67 -20.25
C GLN A 23 -7.66 1.96 -19.33
N ALA A 24 -7.11 2.70 -18.36
CA ALA A 24 -6.25 2.15 -17.33
C ALA A 24 -7.07 1.89 -16.07
N VAL A 25 -6.88 0.73 -15.45
CA VAL A 25 -7.51 0.33 -14.19
C VAL A 25 -6.42 -0.01 -13.18
N ASP A 26 -6.54 0.53 -11.97
CA ASP A 26 -5.68 0.18 -10.83
C ASP A 26 -6.19 -1.11 -10.18
N PHE A 27 -5.28 -2.06 -9.99
CA PHE A 27 -5.49 -3.24 -9.17
C PHE A 27 -4.71 -3.06 -7.87
N ASN A 28 -5.42 -3.06 -6.75
CA ASN A 28 -4.80 -2.97 -5.44
C ASN A 28 -5.01 -4.23 -4.61
N SER A 29 -4.07 -4.48 -3.69
CA SER A 29 -4.20 -5.52 -2.67
C SER A 29 -3.62 -5.05 -1.34
N ASP A 30 -4.17 -5.58 -0.26
CA ASP A 30 -3.71 -5.32 1.10
C ASP A 30 -2.48 -6.20 1.36
N MET A 31 -1.41 -5.60 1.90
CA MET A 31 -0.07 -6.20 1.92
C MET A 31 0.67 -5.89 3.22
N GLY A 32 1.62 -6.76 3.58
CA GLY A 32 2.46 -6.54 4.76
C GLY A 32 1.68 -6.71 6.07
N GLU A 33 0.68 -7.60 6.07
CA GLU A 33 -0.16 -7.85 7.24
C GLU A 33 0.42 -8.91 8.20
N GLY A 34 1.64 -9.38 7.96
CA GLY A 34 2.40 -10.12 8.98
C GLY A 34 2.73 -9.25 10.20
N PHE A 35 3.09 -9.88 11.32
CA PHE A 35 3.48 -9.17 12.55
C PHE A 35 4.49 -9.99 13.34
N GLY A 36 5.70 -9.46 13.58
CA GLY A 36 6.74 -10.19 14.29
C GLY A 36 7.04 -11.54 13.60
N PRO A 37 6.93 -12.70 14.28
CA PRO A 37 7.14 -14.00 13.67
C PRO A 37 5.92 -14.53 12.88
N TRP A 38 4.75 -13.90 12.98
CA TRP A 38 3.53 -14.38 12.32
C TRP A 38 3.48 -13.90 10.88
N THR A 39 3.40 -14.85 9.95
CA THR A 39 3.18 -14.62 8.52
C THR A 39 1.72 -14.85 8.17
N ILE A 40 1.18 -14.03 7.28
CA ILE A 40 -0.18 -14.18 6.72
C ILE A 40 -0.07 -14.64 5.26
N GLY A 41 -1.07 -15.38 4.78
CA GLY A 41 -1.18 -15.78 3.37
C GLY A 41 -0.09 -16.76 2.92
N ASP A 42 0.40 -17.61 3.82
CA ASP A 42 1.43 -18.62 3.53
C ASP A 42 2.70 -18.07 2.84
N GLY A 43 2.99 -16.77 3.02
CA GLY A 43 4.17 -16.10 2.47
C GLY A 43 4.06 -15.67 1.00
N VAL A 44 2.87 -15.73 0.39
CA VAL A 44 2.70 -15.43 -1.05
C VAL A 44 2.53 -13.94 -1.36
N ASP A 45 2.46 -13.06 -0.37
CA ASP A 45 2.27 -11.60 -0.54
C ASP A 45 3.23 -11.00 -1.59
N PHE A 46 4.51 -11.38 -1.55
CA PHE A 46 5.53 -10.85 -2.47
C PHE A 46 5.46 -11.41 -3.89
N ASP A 47 4.84 -12.57 -4.06
CA ASP A 47 4.56 -13.14 -5.39
C ASP A 47 3.32 -12.47 -5.97
N LEU A 48 2.28 -12.28 -5.16
CA LEU A 48 1.05 -11.57 -5.55
C LEU A 48 1.33 -10.11 -5.95
N MET A 49 2.31 -9.46 -5.32
CA MET A 49 2.67 -8.07 -5.62
C MET A 49 3.07 -7.85 -7.09
N ALA A 50 3.55 -8.88 -7.80
CA ALA A 50 3.90 -8.74 -9.22
C ALA A 50 2.68 -8.53 -10.15
N TYR A 51 1.46 -8.71 -9.63
CA TYR A 51 0.20 -8.65 -10.40
C TYR A 51 -0.66 -7.43 -10.07
N ILE A 52 -0.22 -6.54 -9.16
CA ILE A 52 -0.97 -5.36 -8.73
C ILE A 52 -0.26 -4.08 -9.14
N SER A 53 -1.01 -2.99 -9.28
CA SER A 53 -0.47 -1.64 -9.50
C SER A 53 -0.25 -0.87 -8.20
N SER A 54 -1.02 -1.18 -7.15
CA SER A 54 -0.98 -0.46 -5.87
C SER A 54 -1.04 -1.40 -4.66
N ALA A 55 -0.17 -1.20 -3.67
CA ALA A 55 -0.17 -1.96 -2.42
C ALA A 55 -0.71 -1.10 -1.26
N ASN A 56 -1.67 -1.62 -0.51
CA ASN A 56 -2.16 -1.01 0.74
C ASN A 56 -1.39 -1.64 1.90
N ILE A 57 -0.38 -0.93 2.43
CA ILE A 57 0.57 -1.50 3.39
C ILE A 57 0.09 -1.27 4.82
N ALA A 58 -0.04 -2.35 5.61
CA ALA A 58 -0.42 -2.25 7.02
C ALA A 58 0.58 -1.43 7.86
N THR A 59 0.07 -0.75 8.88
CA THR A 59 0.77 0.39 9.52
C THR A 59 0.93 0.27 11.03
N GLY A 60 0.83 -0.94 11.59
CA GLY A 60 1.22 -1.21 12.98
C GLY A 60 0.11 -1.46 13.96
N PHE A 61 -1.14 -1.10 13.63
CA PHE A 61 -2.26 -1.17 14.57
C PHE A 61 -3.08 -2.44 14.43
N HIS A 62 -3.54 -2.75 13.22
CA HIS A 62 -4.27 -4.00 12.95
C HIS A 62 -3.33 -5.13 12.55
N ALA A 63 -2.21 -4.78 11.91
CA ALA A 63 -1.18 -5.66 11.40
C ALA A 63 0.06 -4.85 10.98
N GLY A 64 1.13 -5.54 10.57
CA GLY A 64 2.37 -4.92 10.15
C GLY A 64 3.24 -4.50 11.34
N ASP A 65 4.54 -4.62 11.19
CA ASP A 65 5.55 -4.08 12.12
C ASP A 65 6.59 -3.28 11.31
N PRO A 66 7.49 -2.49 11.94
CA PRO A 66 8.47 -1.68 11.21
C PRO A 66 9.33 -2.48 10.23
N GLY A 67 9.71 -3.71 10.59
CA GLY A 67 10.48 -4.60 9.73
C GLY A 67 9.67 -5.08 8.54
N THR A 68 8.42 -5.47 8.78
CA THR A 68 7.47 -5.88 7.75
C THR A 68 7.16 -4.74 6.78
N MET A 69 6.82 -3.54 7.29
CA MET A 69 6.62 -2.34 6.47
C MET A 69 7.83 -2.06 5.57
N ARG A 70 9.05 -2.06 6.12
CA ARG A 70 10.28 -1.83 5.35
C ARG A 70 10.44 -2.83 4.21
N ARG A 71 10.29 -4.13 4.48
CA ARG A 71 10.42 -5.19 3.46
C ARG A 71 9.35 -5.06 2.37
N THR A 72 8.10 -4.76 2.74
CA THR A 72 7.01 -4.57 1.79
C THR A 72 7.25 -3.35 0.89
N VAL A 73 7.69 -2.22 1.45
CA VAL A 73 8.06 -1.02 0.68
C VAL A 73 9.23 -1.30 -0.25
N GLU A 74 10.27 -1.99 0.22
CA GLU A 74 11.43 -2.38 -0.59
C GLU A 74 11.02 -3.26 -1.77
N ARG A 75 10.13 -4.22 -1.54
CA ARG A 75 9.60 -5.08 -2.61
C ARG A 75 8.76 -4.30 -3.62
N ALA A 76 7.88 -3.42 -3.15
CA ALA A 76 7.06 -2.57 -4.02
C ALA A 76 7.94 -1.68 -4.91
N LYS A 77 9.03 -1.12 -4.34
CA LYS A 77 10.03 -0.36 -5.09
C LYS A 77 10.66 -1.17 -6.23
N GLN A 78 11.07 -2.41 -5.96
CA GLN A 78 11.70 -3.28 -6.96
C GLN A 78 10.75 -3.60 -8.12
N LEU A 79 9.45 -3.71 -7.85
CA LEU A 79 8.42 -4.06 -8.83
C LEU A 79 7.74 -2.85 -9.47
N GLY A 80 8.06 -1.62 -9.03
CA GLY A 80 7.40 -0.40 -9.52
C GLY A 80 5.94 -0.26 -9.10
N VAL A 81 5.54 -0.90 -8.00
CA VAL A 81 4.18 -0.86 -7.45
C VAL A 81 3.98 0.38 -6.59
N GLY A 82 2.89 1.11 -6.80
CA GLY A 82 2.49 2.25 -5.98
C GLY A 82 2.21 1.82 -4.54
N ILE A 83 2.54 2.66 -3.56
CA ILE A 83 2.36 2.31 -2.13
C ILE A 83 1.40 3.28 -1.45
N GLY A 84 0.51 2.75 -0.62
CA GLY A 84 -0.42 3.54 0.18
C GLY A 84 -0.51 3.03 1.61
N ALA A 85 -0.90 3.92 2.51
CA ALA A 85 -1.13 3.57 3.91
C ALA A 85 -2.44 2.78 4.06
N HIS A 86 -2.38 1.68 4.81
CA HIS A 86 -3.54 0.88 5.20
C HIS A 86 -3.79 1.00 6.71
N PRO A 87 -4.31 2.14 7.19
CA PRO A 87 -4.55 2.34 8.61
C PRO A 87 -5.76 1.55 9.08
N GLY A 88 -5.65 0.94 10.26
CA GLY A 88 -6.74 0.22 10.92
C GLY A 88 -7.03 0.77 12.30
N PHE A 89 -8.08 0.25 12.93
CA PHE A 89 -8.27 0.42 14.37
C PHE A 89 -7.09 -0.18 15.14
N ARG A 90 -6.80 0.38 16.32
CA ARG A 90 -5.80 -0.15 17.27
C ARG A 90 -6.26 -1.46 17.92
N ASP A 91 -6.38 -2.48 17.08
CA ASP A 91 -6.93 -3.79 17.41
C ASP A 91 -6.14 -4.90 16.73
N LEU A 92 -4.93 -5.17 17.24
CA LEU A 92 -4.06 -6.20 16.68
C LEU A 92 -4.70 -7.61 16.80
N VAL A 93 -5.27 -7.93 17.96
CA VAL A 93 -5.88 -9.25 18.22
C VAL A 93 -7.10 -9.50 17.33
N GLY A 94 -7.94 -8.49 17.13
CA GLY A 94 -9.08 -8.59 16.21
C GLY A 94 -8.73 -8.27 14.75
N PHE A 95 -7.44 -8.08 14.44
CA PHE A 95 -6.96 -7.73 13.11
C PHE A 95 -7.65 -6.49 12.52
N GLY A 96 -8.04 -5.51 13.35
CA GLY A 96 -8.76 -4.32 12.91
C GLY A 96 -10.14 -4.59 12.30
N ARG A 97 -10.70 -5.80 12.48
CA ARG A 97 -12.00 -6.22 11.94
C ARG A 97 -13.16 -6.02 12.91
N ARG A 98 -12.91 -5.58 14.14
CA ARG A 98 -13.95 -5.21 15.11
C ARG A 98 -14.18 -3.72 15.09
N HIS A 99 -15.44 -3.31 15.15
CA HIS A 99 -15.77 -1.89 15.28
C HIS A 99 -15.39 -1.41 16.68
N ILE A 100 -14.71 -0.27 16.74
CA ILE A 100 -14.40 0.44 17.98
C ILE A 100 -15.12 1.78 17.93
N ASN A 101 -15.91 2.04 18.96
CA ASN A 101 -16.53 3.34 19.13
C ASN A 101 -15.51 4.30 19.74
N ALA A 102 -14.98 5.21 18.94
CA ALA A 102 -14.03 6.24 19.37
C ALA A 102 -14.46 7.61 18.85
N PRO A 103 -14.09 8.71 19.53
CA PRO A 103 -14.30 10.05 19.03
C PRO A 103 -13.63 10.28 17.66
N ALA A 104 -14.24 11.08 16.79
CA ALA A 104 -13.69 11.35 15.46
C ALA A 104 -12.25 11.89 15.49
N GLN A 105 -11.91 12.74 16.48
CA GLN A 105 -10.56 13.27 16.61
C GLN A 105 -9.53 12.18 16.94
N GLU A 106 -9.90 11.20 17.78
CA GLU A 106 -9.04 10.06 18.09
C GLU A 106 -8.74 9.24 16.82
N LEU A 107 -9.75 9.03 15.97
CA LEU A 107 -9.56 8.34 14.70
C LEU A 107 -8.65 9.11 13.73
N VAL A 108 -8.78 10.44 13.68
CA VAL A 108 -7.90 11.29 12.86
C VAL A 108 -6.45 11.19 13.35
N ASP A 109 -6.23 11.28 14.67
CA ASP A 109 -4.90 11.21 15.26
C ASP A 109 -4.26 9.83 15.05
N ASP A 110 -5.04 8.75 15.20
CA ASP A 110 -4.62 7.37 14.95
C ASP A 110 -4.27 7.13 13.46
N ILE A 111 -5.05 7.69 12.53
CA ILE A 111 -4.75 7.63 11.10
C ILE A 111 -3.47 8.43 10.79
N LEU A 112 -3.31 9.61 11.39
CA LEU A 112 -2.12 10.45 11.19
C LEU A 112 -0.85 9.78 11.71
N TYR A 113 -0.92 9.12 12.85
CA TYR A 113 0.19 8.34 13.42
C TYR A 113 0.62 7.22 12.46
N GLN A 114 -0.33 6.41 12.00
CA GLN A 114 -0.12 5.30 11.08
C GLN A 114 0.43 5.76 9.72
N LEU A 115 -0.12 6.84 9.19
CA LEU A 115 0.36 7.48 7.96
C LEU A 115 1.81 7.95 8.11
N GLY A 116 2.13 8.63 9.22
CA GLY A 116 3.48 9.11 9.52
C GLY A 116 4.50 7.99 9.58
N ALA A 117 4.16 6.88 10.25
CA ALA A 117 5.02 5.71 10.36
C ALA A 117 5.41 5.14 8.99
N LEU A 118 4.43 4.87 8.12
CA LEU A 118 4.71 4.34 6.79
C LEU A 118 5.42 5.38 5.90
N ARG A 119 5.03 6.66 6.00
CA ARG A 119 5.61 7.75 5.20
C ARG A 119 7.12 7.86 5.43
N GLU A 120 7.58 7.79 6.68
CA GLU A 120 9.02 7.90 6.96
C GLU A 120 9.79 6.64 6.50
N ILE A 121 9.20 5.46 6.61
CA ILE A 121 9.78 4.22 6.05
C ILE A 121 9.90 4.31 4.53
N ALA A 122 8.84 4.78 3.85
CA ALA A 122 8.85 5.01 2.41
C ALA A 122 9.92 6.02 1.99
N ARG A 123 10.01 7.15 2.72
CA ARG A 123 10.99 8.21 2.45
C ARG A 123 12.43 7.71 2.60
N ALA A 124 12.70 6.87 3.59
CA ALA A 124 14.00 6.23 3.77
C ALA A 124 14.40 5.33 2.58
N GLN A 125 13.41 4.81 1.83
CA GLN A 125 13.61 4.04 0.60
C GLN A 125 13.56 4.91 -0.68
N GLY A 126 13.41 6.23 -0.56
CA GLY A 126 13.29 7.16 -1.68
C GLY A 126 11.94 7.08 -2.42
N LEU A 127 10.89 6.60 -1.75
CA LEU A 127 9.52 6.56 -2.27
C LEU A 127 8.63 7.59 -1.58
N VAL A 128 7.51 7.88 -2.22
CA VAL A 128 6.41 8.69 -1.69
C VAL A 128 5.14 7.85 -1.62
N LEU A 129 4.24 8.17 -0.69
CA LEU A 129 2.94 7.51 -0.62
C LEU A 129 2.01 8.07 -1.69
N GLN A 130 1.30 7.18 -2.37
CA GLN A 130 0.34 7.48 -3.44
C GLN A 130 -1.08 7.68 -2.90
N HIS A 131 -1.49 6.87 -1.92
CA HIS A 131 -2.88 6.83 -1.45
C HIS A 131 -3.01 6.41 0.02
N ILE A 132 -4.25 6.45 0.50
CA ILE A 132 -4.67 5.90 1.79
C ILE A 132 -5.93 5.06 1.56
N LYS A 133 -5.97 3.87 2.16
CA LYS A 133 -7.15 2.99 2.14
C LYS A 133 -7.36 2.48 3.56
N PRO A 134 -8.39 2.89 4.31
CA PRO A 134 -8.64 2.34 5.64
C PRO A 134 -8.84 0.82 5.62
N HIS A 135 -8.44 0.15 6.70
CA HIS A 135 -8.56 -1.29 6.86
C HIS A 135 -9.87 -1.70 7.54
N GLY A 136 -10.39 -2.86 7.16
CA GLY A 136 -11.37 -3.62 7.94
C GLY A 136 -12.56 -2.82 8.45
N ALA A 137 -12.79 -2.86 9.76
CA ALA A 137 -13.94 -2.18 10.36
C ALA A 137 -13.82 -0.65 10.31
N LEU A 138 -12.62 -0.08 10.22
CA LEU A 138 -12.44 1.37 10.06
C LEU A 138 -12.94 1.82 8.68
N TYR A 139 -12.66 1.05 7.63
CA TYR A 139 -13.24 1.29 6.30
C TYR A 139 -14.77 1.32 6.35
N MET A 140 -15.36 0.30 6.97
CA MET A 140 -16.83 0.20 7.09
C MET A 140 -17.43 1.29 7.98
N HIS A 141 -16.68 1.79 8.96
CA HIS A 141 -17.10 2.92 9.80
C HIS A 141 -17.14 4.22 9.00
N LEU A 142 -16.14 4.47 8.14
CA LEU A 142 -16.02 5.69 7.34
C LEU A 142 -16.92 5.72 6.10
N ALA A 143 -17.36 4.54 5.63
CA ALA A 143 -18.25 4.41 4.48
C ALA A 143 -19.75 4.64 4.80
N ARG A 144 -20.09 4.85 6.08
CA ARG A 144 -21.46 5.10 6.55
C ARG A 144 -21.67 6.58 6.80
#